data_AF-A0A841Q1I2-F1
#
_entry.id   AF-A0A841Q1I2-F1
#
_cell.length_a   1.000
_cell.length_b   1.000
_cell.length_c   1.000
_cell.angle_alpha   90.00
_cell.angle_beta   90.00
_cell.angle_gamma   90.00
#
_symmetry.space_group_name_H-M   'P 1'
#
loop_
_entity.id
_entity.type
_entity.pdbx_description
1 polymer ?
#
loop_
_entity_poly.entity_id
_entity_poly.type
_entity_poly.pdbx_seq_one_letter_code
_entity_poly.pdbx_strand_id
1 'polypeptide(L)'
;MGGYFISKTNRDVSNVDRMQRGIALSITFLIIGGFLYFTPSYTGSMIISYSLAVFFLLIGITGLGLELNKLGGQTDKLGFDELGIGLGIGIIWAIIYYYLPVWWINLITIFLLFLSVYAITAGIIKILRILFLSKRNILVKLPIVIIQFVAFIAAIVTILDILNLI
;
A
#
# COMPACT_ATOMS: atom_id res chain seq x y z
N MET A 1 10.10 26.88 -32.47
CA MET A 1 9.37 25.63 -32.14
C MET A 1 10.16 24.61 -31.30
N GLY A 2 11.48 24.72 -31.12
CA GLY A 2 12.27 23.74 -30.33
C GLY A 2 12.11 23.79 -28.80
N GLY A 3 11.79 24.95 -28.20
CA GLY A 3 11.71 25.08 -26.73
C GLY A 3 10.55 24.33 -26.07
N TYR A 4 9.42 24.14 -26.77
CA TYR A 4 8.25 23.47 -26.21
C TYR A 4 8.48 21.95 -26.08
N PHE A 5 9.17 21.35 -27.06
CA PHE A 5 9.52 19.94 -27.05
C PHE A 5 10.51 19.60 -25.94
N ILE A 6 11.57 20.39 -25.79
CA ILE A 6 12.59 20.21 -24.74
C ILE A 6 11.97 20.33 -23.34
N SER A 7 10.99 21.24 -23.16
CA SER A 7 10.32 21.41 -21.87
C SER A 7 9.43 20.23 -21.47
N LYS A 8 8.87 19.49 -22.43
CA LYS A 8 7.99 18.34 -22.20
C LYS A 8 8.80 17.09 -21.85
N THR A 9 9.89 16.85 -22.59
CA THR A 9 10.79 15.71 -22.35
C THR A 9 11.44 15.77 -20.97
N ASN A 10 11.90 16.95 -20.53
CA ASN A 10 12.46 17.12 -19.18
C ASN A 10 11.43 16.89 -18.07
N ARG A 11 10.15 17.25 -18.28
CA ARG A 11 9.09 16.98 -17.30
C ARG A 11 8.80 15.49 -17.18
N ASP A 12 8.68 14.78 -18.29
CA ASP A 12 8.36 13.35 -18.29
C ASP A 12 9.47 12.53 -17.62
N VAL A 13 10.75 12.84 -17.88
CA VAL A 13 11.89 12.21 -17.18
C VAL A 13 11.83 12.49 -15.68
N SER A 14 11.58 13.74 -15.28
CA SER A 14 11.50 14.10 -13.85
C SER A 14 10.33 13.42 -13.12
N ASN A 15 9.22 13.15 -13.81
CA ASN A 15 8.07 12.45 -13.24
C ASN A 15 8.36 10.96 -13.04
N VAL A 16 9.04 10.33 -14.00
CA VAL A 16 9.47 8.93 -13.88
C VAL A 16 10.46 8.77 -12.72
N ASP A 17 11.44 9.67 -12.59
CA ASP A 17 12.42 9.64 -11.49
C ASP A 17 11.74 9.79 -10.11
N ARG A 18 10.77 10.70 -9.99
CA ARG A 18 10.02 10.88 -8.74
C ARG A 18 9.22 9.64 -8.36
N MET A 19 8.55 9.02 -9.34
CA MET A 19 7.79 7.79 -9.13
C MET A 19 8.72 6.63 -8.74
N GLN A 20 9.85 6.45 -9.42
CA GLN A 20 10.83 5.43 -9.08
C GLN A 20 11.37 5.60 -7.66
N ARG A 21 11.68 6.84 -7.25
CA ARG A 21 12.08 7.16 -5.86
C ARG A 21 10.98 6.84 -4.86
N GLY A 22 9.72 7.14 -5.17
CA GLY A 22 8.58 6.82 -4.33
C GLY A 22 8.39 5.30 -4.15
N ILE A 23 8.49 4.53 -5.23
CA ILE A 23 8.45 3.06 -5.18
C ILE A 23 9.62 2.53 -4.35
N ALA A 24 10.85 3.00 -4.59
CA ALA A 24 12.02 2.58 -3.84
C ALA A 24 11.89 2.88 -2.34
N LEU A 25 11.36 4.06 -1.98
CA LEU A 25 11.09 4.42 -0.60
C LEU A 25 10.04 3.52 0.04
N SER A 26 8.96 3.20 -0.69
CA SER A 26 7.90 2.32 -0.21
C SER A 26 8.42 0.90 0.04
N ILE A 27 9.22 0.37 -0.90
CA ILE A 27 9.90 -0.92 -0.74
C ILE A 27 10.87 -0.88 0.44
N THR A 28 11.60 0.22 0.64
CA THR A 28 12.51 0.40 1.79
C THR A 28 11.74 0.29 3.10
N PHE A 29 10.58 0.95 3.21
CA PHE A 29 9.73 0.83 4.39
C PHE A 29 9.21 -0.60 4.59
N LEU A 30 8.82 -1.31 3.52
CA LEU A 30 8.42 -2.71 3.61
C LEU A 30 9.56 -3.61 4.11
N ILE A 31 10.78 -3.42 3.60
CA ILE A 31 11.97 -4.19 4.01
C ILE A 31 12.31 -3.91 5.47
N ILE A 32 12.36 -2.64 5.89
CA ILE A 32 12.67 -2.26 7.27
C ILE A 32 11.58 -2.80 8.22
N GLY A 33 10.31 -2.66 7.84
CA GLY A 33 9.18 -3.18 8.61
C GLY A 33 9.25 -4.70 8.77
N GLY A 34 9.50 -5.43 7.68
CA GLY A 34 9.71 -6.87 7.72
C GLY A 34 10.93 -7.29 8.55
N PHE A 35 12.05 -6.58 8.44
CA PHE A 35 13.25 -6.85 9.24
C PHE A 35 12.99 -6.72 10.74
N LEU A 36 12.31 -5.65 11.16
CA LEU A 36 11.97 -5.43 12.57
C LEU A 36 10.98 -6.47 13.11
N TYR A 37 10.09 -6.97 12.25
CA TYR A 37 9.19 -8.06 12.59
C TYR A 37 9.94 -9.39 12.78
N PHE A 38 10.83 -9.77 11.86
CA PHE A 38 11.61 -11.01 11.99
C PHE A 38 12.74 -10.93 13.03
N THR A 39 13.16 -9.72 13.42
CA THR A 39 14.22 -9.48 14.42
C THR A 39 13.71 -8.58 15.56
N PRO A 40 12.72 -9.03 16.36
CA PRO A 40 12.05 -8.18 17.33
C PRO A 40 12.94 -7.71 18.48
N SER A 41 14.11 -8.33 18.69
CA SER A 41 15.10 -7.91 19.68
C SER A 41 15.97 -6.72 19.24
N TYR A 42 15.92 -6.31 17.96
CA TYR A 42 16.82 -5.27 17.40
C TYR A 42 16.77 -3.94 18.15
N THR A 43 15.59 -3.49 18.58
CA THR A 43 15.42 -2.23 19.31
C THR A 43 15.61 -2.35 20.83
N GLY A 44 15.97 -3.54 21.32
CA GLY A 44 16.03 -3.85 22.75
C GLY A 44 14.68 -4.09 23.42
N SER A 45 13.56 -3.88 22.71
CA SER A 45 12.21 -4.17 23.18
C SER A 45 11.35 -4.74 22.06
N MET A 46 10.78 -5.94 22.28
CA MET A 46 9.91 -6.59 21.29
C MET A 46 8.70 -5.73 20.94
N ILE A 47 8.09 -5.09 21.95
CA ILE A 47 6.91 -4.22 21.78
C ILE A 47 7.24 -3.04 20.87
N ILE A 48 8.41 -2.42 21.07
CA ILE A 48 8.85 -1.28 20.25
C ILE A 48 9.15 -1.73 18.82
N SER A 49 9.87 -2.85 18.64
CA SER A 49 10.17 -3.39 17.31
C SER A 49 8.91 -3.71 16.53
N TYR A 50 7.93 -4.37 17.14
CA TYR A 50 6.66 -4.70 16.50
C TYR A 50 5.83 -3.46 16.17
N SER A 51 5.79 -2.46 17.06
CA SER A 51 5.09 -1.20 16.80
C SER A 51 5.69 -0.46 15.59
N LEU A 52 7.03 -0.40 15.51
CA LEU A 52 7.74 0.19 14.37
C LEU A 52 7.56 -0.63 13.10
N ALA A 53 7.55 -1.97 13.20
CA ALA A 53 7.30 -2.85 12.07
C ALA A 53 5.95 -2.54 11.44
N VAL A 54 4.87 -2.51 12.24
CA VAL A 54 3.52 -2.18 11.78
C VAL A 54 3.47 -0.79 11.15
N PHE A 55 4.10 0.20 11.77
CA PHE A 55 4.15 1.56 11.25
C PHE A 55 4.83 1.64 9.88
N PHE A 56 6.00 1.02 9.72
CA PHE A 56 6.70 1.01 8.43
C PHE A 56 5.97 0.19 7.37
N LEU A 57 5.36 -0.95 7.72
CA LEU A 57 4.55 -1.73 6.79
C LEU A 57 3.32 -0.93 6.30
N LEU A 58 2.66 -0.19 7.19
CA LEU A 58 1.55 0.70 6.84
C LEU A 58 1.96 1.76 5.82
N ILE A 59 3.06 2.47 6.07
CA ILE A 59 3.60 3.46 5.14
C ILE A 59 4.00 2.81 3.82
N GLY A 60 4.67 1.66 3.89
CA GLY A 60 5.11 0.90 2.73
C GLY A 60 3.95 0.50 1.82
N ILE A 61 2.89 -0.10 2.36
CA ILE A 61 1.72 -0.53 1.58
C ILE A 61 0.98 0.66 0.97
N THR A 62 0.71 1.67 1.79
CA THR A 62 -0.07 2.84 1.36
C THR A 62 0.70 3.66 0.33
N GLY A 63 1.99 3.88 0.58
CA GLY A 63 2.92 4.56 -0.33
C GLY A 63 3.08 3.82 -1.65
N LEU A 64 3.25 2.50 -1.60
CA LEU A 64 3.37 1.68 -2.81
C LEU A 64 2.13 1.82 -3.68
N GLY A 65 0.93 1.72 -3.10
CA GLY A 65 -0.32 1.89 -3.86
C GLY A 65 -0.43 3.25 -4.55
N LEU A 66 -0.09 4.33 -3.84
CA LEU A 66 -0.09 5.69 -4.39
C LEU A 66 0.90 5.86 -5.55
N GLU A 67 2.11 5.32 -5.41
CA GLU A 67 3.15 5.44 -6.43
C GLU A 67 2.90 4.54 -7.63
N LEU A 68 2.39 3.32 -7.42
CA LEU A 68 2.02 2.40 -8.50
C LEU A 68 0.87 2.94 -9.33
N ASN A 69 -0.06 3.71 -8.73
CA ASN A 69 -1.13 4.33 -9.49
C ASN A 69 -0.62 5.31 -10.55
N LYS A 70 0.54 5.95 -10.31
CA LYS A 70 1.17 6.89 -11.26
C LYS A 70 1.67 6.21 -12.53
N LEU A 71 1.89 4.88 -12.52
CA LEU A 71 2.26 4.11 -13.70
C LEU A 71 1.17 4.09 -14.78
N GLY A 72 -0.08 4.40 -14.42
CA GLY A 72 -1.18 4.49 -15.38
C GLY A 72 -1.16 5.75 -16.25
N GLY A 73 -0.35 6.74 -15.87
CA GLY A 73 -0.43 8.09 -16.44
C GLY A 73 -1.61 8.89 -15.87
N GLN A 74 -1.80 10.12 -16.37
CA GLN A 74 -2.81 11.04 -15.82
C GLN A 74 -4.26 10.68 -16.15
N THR A 75 -4.49 9.94 -17.24
CA THR A 75 -5.84 9.61 -17.73
C THR A 75 -6.38 8.29 -17.22
N ASP A 76 -5.51 7.30 -17.00
CA ASP A 76 -5.90 5.95 -16.58
C ASP A 76 -5.47 5.71 -15.13
N LYS A 77 -6.28 6.17 -14.17
CA LYS A 77 -6.09 5.77 -12.77
C LYS A 77 -6.20 4.25 -12.66
N LEU A 78 -5.12 3.60 -12.26
CA LEU A 78 -5.02 2.14 -12.21
C LEU A 78 -5.82 1.50 -11.08
N GLY A 79 -6.17 2.28 -10.06
CA GLY A 79 -6.89 1.81 -8.87
C GLY A 79 -5.98 1.33 -7.74
N PHE A 80 -4.66 1.43 -7.91
CA PHE A 80 -3.68 1.05 -6.90
C PHE A 80 -3.67 2.00 -5.70
N ASP A 81 -4.04 3.27 -5.90
CA ASP A 81 -4.19 4.27 -4.84
C ASP A 81 -5.36 3.91 -3.93
N GLU A 82 -6.53 3.63 -4.50
CA GLU A 82 -7.69 3.23 -3.71
C GLU A 82 -7.48 1.89 -3.02
N LEU A 83 -6.82 0.93 -3.69
CA LEU A 83 -6.42 -0.31 -3.07
C LEU A 83 -5.46 -0.04 -1.90
N GLY A 84 -4.33 0.62 -2.12
CA GLY A 84 -3.32 0.89 -1.07
C GLY A 84 -3.88 1.65 0.13
N ILE A 85 -4.69 2.68 -0.10
CA ILE A 85 -5.37 3.45 0.95
C ILE A 85 -6.34 2.56 1.72
N GLY A 86 -7.17 1.78 1.02
CA GLY A 86 -8.11 0.86 1.65
C GLY A 86 -7.42 -0.16 2.55
N LEU A 87 -6.35 -0.78 2.06
CA LEU A 87 -5.54 -1.72 2.83
C LEU A 87 -4.92 -1.05 4.07
N GLY A 88 -4.38 0.17 3.93
CA GLY A 88 -3.84 0.94 5.05
C GLY A 88 -4.88 1.26 6.12
N ILE A 89 -6.07 1.72 5.72
CA ILE A 89 -7.18 1.98 6.65
C ILE A 89 -7.65 0.67 7.32
N GLY A 90 -7.71 -0.42 6.57
CA GLY A 90 -8.08 -1.74 7.09
C GLY A 90 -7.15 -2.24 8.18
N ILE A 91 -5.83 -2.04 7.99
CA ILE A 91 -4.83 -2.34 9.01
C ILE A 91 -5.04 -1.48 10.26
N ILE A 92 -5.26 -0.17 10.11
CA ILE A 92 -5.55 0.72 11.25
C ILE A 92 -6.80 0.27 11.99
N TRP A 93 -7.86 -0.07 11.27
CA TRP A 93 -9.09 -0.60 11.85
C TRP A 93 -8.82 -1.90 12.64
N ALA A 94 -8.07 -2.84 12.06
CA ALA A 94 -7.78 -4.13 12.71
C ALA A 94 -7.00 -3.95 14.01
N ILE A 95 -6.02 -3.03 14.02
CA ILE A 95 -5.26 -2.67 15.23
C ILE A 95 -6.21 -2.12 16.30
N ILE A 96 -7.09 -1.17 15.95
CA ILE A 96 -8.02 -0.58 16.92
C ILE A 96 -8.99 -1.64 17.46
N TYR A 97 -9.61 -2.43 16.59
CA TYR A 97 -10.56 -3.47 16.98
C TYR A 97 -9.95 -4.47 17.97
N TYR A 98 -8.68 -4.84 17.76
CA TYR A 98 -7.99 -5.80 18.60
C TYR A 98 -7.56 -5.22 19.96
N TYR A 99 -6.91 -4.04 19.97
CA TYR A 99 -6.39 -3.44 21.20
C TYR A 99 -7.47 -2.76 22.05
N LEU A 100 -8.58 -2.34 21.44
CA LEU A 100 -9.68 -1.63 22.08
C LEU A 100 -11.00 -2.35 21.82
N PRO A 101 -11.21 -3.57 22.34
CA PRO A 101 -12.41 -4.38 22.11
C PRO A 101 -13.61 -3.88 22.92
N VAL A 102 -13.84 -2.57 22.91
CA VAL A 102 -14.91 -1.90 23.63
C VAL A 102 -16.05 -1.64 22.65
N TRP A 103 -17.26 -2.07 22.99
CA TRP A 103 -18.40 -2.07 22.07
C TRP A 103 -18.69 -0.70 21.43
N TRP A 104 -18.52 0.40 22.17
CA TRP A 104 -18.75 1.76 21.63
C TRP A 104 -17.61 2.21 20.69
N ILE A 105 -16.36 1.78 20.95
CA ILE A 105 -15.23 2.01 20.03
C ILE A 105 -15.45 1.23 18.74
N ASN A 106 -15.92 -0.02 18.85
CA ASN A 106 -16.25 -0.86 17.69
C ASN A 106 -17.37 -0.23 16.84
N LEU A 107 -18.37 0.38 17.47
CA LEU A 107 -19.44 1.09 16.76
C LEU A 107 -18.92 2.30 15.97
N ILE A 108 -17.97 3.05 16.53
CA ILE A 108 -17.36 4.20 15.83
C ILE A 108 -16.42 3.71 14.71
N THR A 109 -15.61 2.69 14.99
CA THR A 109 -14.62 2.18 14.04
C THR A 109 -15.22 1.35 12.92
N ILE A 110 -16.49 0.94 12.99
CA ILE A 110 -17.18 0.31 11.87
C ILE A 110 -17.19 1.19 10.62
N PHE A 111 -17.17 2.53 10.80
CA PHE A 111 -17.05 3.47 9.68
C PHE A 111 -15.69 3.36 8.98
N LEU A 112 -14.59 3.13 9.74
CA LEU A 112 -13.28 2.88 9.16
C LEU A 112 -13.26 1.55 8.38
N LEU A 113 -13.90 0.51 8.93
CA LEU A 113 -14.04 -0.77 8.22
C LEU A 113 -14.80 -0.58 6.90
N PHE A 114 -15.91 0.17 6.93
CA PHE A 114 -16.67 0.48 5.72
C PHE A 114 -15.83 1.21 4.68
N LEU A 115 -15.09 2.26 5.09
CA LEU A 115 -14.20 3.02 4.21
C LEU A 115 -13.10 2.12 3.60
N SER A 116 -12.50 1.24 4.41
CA SER A 116 -11.51 0.26 3.99
C SER A 116 -12.07 -0.69 2.93
N VAL A 117 -13.20 -1.35 3.22
CA VAL A 117 -13.83 -2.31 2.31
C VAL A 117 -14.26 -1.63 1.01
N TYR A 118 -14.83 -0.43 1.09
CA TYR A 118 -15.21 0.36 -0.09
C TYR A 118 -13.99 0.68 -0.97
N ALA A 119 -12.91 1.22 -0.39
CA ALA A 119 -11.72 1.60 -1.12
C ALA A 119 -11.01 0.38 -1.76
N ILE A 120 -10.91 -0.74 -1.03
CA ILE A 120 -10.38 -2.01 -1.56
C ILE A 120 -11.23 -2.49 -2.74
N THR A 121 -12.55 -2.52 -2.59
CA THR A 121 -13.46 -2.98 -3.64
C THR A 121 -13.37 -2.09 -4.87
N ALA A 122 -13.38 -0.76 -4.69
CA ALA A 122 -13.23 0.20 -5.78
C ALA A 122 -11.88 0.05 -6.50
N GLY A 123 -10.79 -0.13 -5.75
CA GLY A 123 -9.45 -0.38 -6.29
C GLY A 123 -9.39 -1.67 -7.11
N ILE A 124 -9.91 -2.78 -6.56
CA ILE A 124 -10.00 -4.07 -7.26
C ILE A 124 -10.78 -3.94 -8.56
N ILE A 125 -11.98 -3.33 -8.53
CA ILE A 125 -12.80 -3.15 -9.73
C ILE A 125 -12.05 -2.39 -10.82
N LYS A 126 -11.32 -1.33 -10.47
CA LYS A 126 -10.51 -0.56 -11.45
C LYS A 126 -9.35 -1.37 -12.01
N ILE A 127 -8.62 -2.08 -11.15
CA ILE A 127 -7.52 -2.96 -11.57
C ILE A 127 -8.06 -4.04 -12.53
N LEU A 128 -9.14 -4.73 -12.17
CA LEU A 128 -9.76 -5.75 -13.02
C LEU A 128 -10.25 -5.15 -14.35
N ARG A 129 -10.92 -3.99 -14.31
CA ARG A 129 -11.34 -3.28 -15.53
C ARG A 129 -10.17 -3.06 -16.47
N ILE A 130 -9.01 -2.65 -15.95
CA ILE A 130 -7.83 -2.36 -16.77
C ILE A 130 -7.16 -3.64 -17.24
N LEU A 131 -7.11 -4.70 -16.43
CA LEU A 131 -6.54 -5.98 -16.84
C LEU A 131 -7.37 -6.67 -17.93
N PHE A 132 -8.70 -6.60 -17.86
CA PHE A 132 -9.58 -7.31 -18.79
C PHE A 132 -10.01 -6.50 -20.00
N LEU A 133 -10.15 -5.17 -19.89
CA LEU A 133 -10.67 -4.32 -20.98
C LEU A 133 -9.59 -3.51 -21.71
N SER A 134 -8.37 -3.42 -21.16
CA SER A 134 -7.28 -2.70 -21.83
C SER A 134 -6.46 -3.65 -22.72
N LYS A 135 -6.34 -3.32 -24.02
CA LYS A 135 -5.43 -4.00 -24.96
C LYS A 135 -3.94 -3.71 -24.69
N ARG A 136 -3.62 -2.83 -23.74
CA ARG A 136 -2.23 -2.43 -23.41
C ARG A 136 -1.56 -3.45 -22.51
N ASN A 137 -0.34 -3.85 -22.88
CA ASN A 137 0.64 -4.71 -22.18
C ASN A 137 0.28 -5.11 -20.73
N ILE A 138 -0.64 -6.08 -20.61
CA ILE A 138 -1.05 -6.75 -19.36
C ILE A 138 0.16 -7.34 -18.63
N LEU A 139 1.15 -7.83 -19.40
CA LEU A 139 2.39 -8.45 -18.93
C LEU A 139 3.20 -7.57 -17.96
N VAL A 140 3.12 -6.25 -18.06
CA VAL A 140 3.87 -5.34 -17.17
C VAL A 140 3.08 -5.00 -15.91
N LYS A 141 1.73 -5.04 -15.97
CA LYS A 141 0.86 -4.66 -14.86
C LYS A 141 0.58 -5.83 -13.90
N LEU A 142 0.53 -7.06 -14.41
CA LEU A 142 0.23 -8.25 -13.61
C LEU A 142 1.23 -8.48 -12.46
N PRO A 143 2.56 -8.42 -12.66
CA PRO A 143 3.52 -8.66 -11.57
C PRO A 143 3.38 -7.63 -10.45
N ILE A 144 3.04 -6.39 -10.80
CA ILE A 144 2.86 -5.28 -9.87
C ILE A 144 1.65 -5.53 -8.97
N VAL A 145 0.53 -5.96 -9.55
CA VAL A 145 -0.67 -6.36 -8.78
C VAL A 145 -0.30 -7.49 -7.81
N ILE A 146 0.40 -8.52 -8.31
CA ILE A 146 0.82 -9.67 -7.48
C ILE A 146 1.69 -9.19 -6.31
N ILE A 147 2.70 -8.34 -6.55
CA ILE A 147 3.58 -7.81 -5.50
C ILE A 147 2.79 -7.04 -4.44
N GLN A 148 1.80 -6.23 -4.84
CA GLN A 148 0.99 -5.47 -3.88
C GLN A 148 0.10 -6.39 -3.02
N PHE A 149 -0.48 -7.44 -3.62
CA PHE A 149 -1.23 -8.44 -2.85
C PHE A 149 -0.32 -9.24 -1.92
N VAL A 150 0.87 -9.64 -2.36
CA VAL A 150 1.86 -10.34 -1.53
C VAL A 150 2.30 -9.46 -0.36
N ALA A 151 2.62 -8.19 -0.60
CA ALA A 151 2.98 -7.25 0.46
C ALA A 151 1.84 -7.04 1.47
N PHE A 152 0.60 -7.00 0.99
CA PHE A 152 -0.57 -6.89 1.86
C PHE A 152 -0.78 -8.13 2.72
N ILE A 153 -0.75 -9.33 2.11
CA ILE A 153 -0.89 -10.59 2.84
C ILE A 153 0.24 -10.71 3.88
N ALA A 154 1.47 -10.36 3.50
CA ALA A 154 2.61 -10.35 4.42
C ALA A 154 2.37 -9.43 5.61
N ALA A 155 1.90 -8.19 5.38
CA ALA A 155 1.60 -7.29 6.49
C ALA A 155 0.44 -7.77 7.36
N ILE A 156 -0.62 -8.36 6.78
CA ILE A 156 -1.68 -8.99 7.58
C ILE A 156 -1.12 -10.10 8.45
N VAL A 157 -0.36 -11.03 7.88
CA VAL A 157 0.22 -12.15 8.64
C VAL A 157 1.11 -11.62 9.76
N THR A 158 1.96 -10.64 9.47
CA THR A 158 2.78 -9.97 10.47
C THR A 158 1.93 -9.34 11.57
N ILE A 159 0.85 -8.63 11.22
CA ILE A 159 -0.04 -8.05 12.22
C ILE A 159 -0.69 -9.17 13.05
N LEU A 160 -1.24 -10.20 12.43
CA LEU A 160 -1.93 -11.28 13.16
C LEU A 160 -0.99 -12.03 14.11
N ASP A 161 0.25 -12.31 13.71
CA ASP A 161 1.28 -12.95 14.54
C ASP A 161 1.74 -12.05 15.70
N ILE A 162 1.96 -10.75 15.45
CA ILE A 162 2.24 -9.75 16.50
C ILE A 162 1.11 -9.75 17.55
N LEU A 163 -0.12 -9.96 17.11
CA LEU A 163 -1.31 -10.03 17.95
C LEU A 163 -1.57 -11.44 18.52
N ASN A 164 -0.66 -12.41 18.32
CA ASN A 164 -0.80 -13.82 18.73
C ASN A 164 -2.15 -14.45 18.32
N LEU A 165 -2.65 -14.12 17.12
CA LEU A 165 -3.91 -14.65 16.58
C LEU A 165 -3.74 -15.92 15.72
N ILE A 166 -2.52 -16.19 15.28
CA ILE A 166 -2.02 -17.37 14.57
C ILE A 166 -0.60 -17.60 15.05
#